data_AF-A0A673B9Q4-F1
#
_entry.id   AF-A0A673B9Q4-F1
#
_cell.length_a   1.000
_cell.length_b   1.000
_cell.length_c   1.000
_cell.angle_alpha   90.00
_cell.angle_beta   90.00
_cell.angle_gamma   90.00
#
_symmetry.space_group_name_H-M   'P 1'
#
loop_
_entity.id
_entity.type
_entity.pdbx_description
1 polymer ?
#
loop_
_entity_poly.entity_id
_entity_poly.type
_entity_poly.pdbx_seq_one_letter_code
_entity_poly.pdbx_strand_id
1 'polypeptide(L)'
;ITTVCNSHSTVVCNSHSTTVCNSHSTTVCNSHSTVVCNSHSTTVCNSHSTTVCNSHSTVVCNSHSTTVCNSHSTVVCNSHSTTVCNSHSTTVCNSHSTTVCNSHSTVVCNSRSTTVCNSHSTTVCNSHSTTAMTSFSSLLPE
;
A
#
# COMPACT_ATOMS: atom_id res chain seq x y z
N ILE A 1 -6.83 10.61 -17.81
CA ILE A 1 -7.72 9.56 -18.35
C ILE A 1 -8.58 9.02 -17.22
N THR A 2 -9.84 8.75 -17.49
CA THR A 2 -10.74 8.09 -16.54
C THR A 2 -11.27 6.82 -17.19
N THR A 3 -11.13 5.68 -16.51
CA THR A 3 -11.58 4.38 -17.01
C THR A 3 -12.50 3.72 -16.00
N VAL A 4 -13.66 3.27 -16.48
CA VAL A 4 -14.62 2.49 -15.69
C VAL A 4 -14.82 1.13 -16.37
N CYS A 5 -14.67 0.03 -15.63
CA CYS A 5 -14.78 -1.31 -16.19
C CYS A 5 -15.43 -2.30 -15.22
N ASN A 6 -16.18 -3.28 -15.74
CA ASN A 6 -16.74 -4.37 -14.94
C ASN A 6 -15.76 -5.54 -14.71
N SER A 7 -14.98 -5.90 -15.73
CA SER A 7 -14.14 -7.11 -15.67
C SER A 7 -12.67 -6.77 -15.59
N HIS A 8 -12.04 -6.38 -16.70
CA HIS A 8 -10.59 -6.17 -16.75
C HIS A 8 -10.27 -4.81 -17.35
N SER A 9 -9.42 -4.05 -16.68
CA SER A 9 -8.91 -2.76 -17.16
C SER A 9 -7.39 -2.74 -17.09
N THR A 10 -6.75 -2.31 -18.17
CA THR A 10 -5.34 -1.94 -18.18
C THR A 10 -5.22 -0.49 -18.64
N VAL A 11 -4.61 0.35 -17.82
CA VAL A 11 -4.43 1.77 -18.13
C VAL A 11 -2.95 2.13 -18.05
N VAL A 12 -2.44 2.75 -19.12
CA VAL A 12 -1.11 3.35 -19.15
C VAL A 12 -1.28 4.85 -19.40
N CYS A 13 -0.70 5.69 -18.54
CA CYS A 13 -0.82 7.14 -18.66
C CYS A 13 0.47 7.86 -18.27
N ASN A 14 0.75 9.01 -18.89
CA ASN A 14 1.88 9.84 -18.50
C ASN A 14 1.55 10.82 -17.37
N SER A 15 0.33 11.35 -17.33
CA SER A 15 -0.03 12.41 -16.38
C SER A 15 -0.98 11.91 -15.31
N HIS A 16 -2.29 12.03 -15.53
CA HIS A 16 -3.29 11.72 -14.50
C HIS A 16 -4.20 10.59 -14.97
N SER A 17 -4.35 9.56 -14.15
CA SER A 17 -5.27 8.45 -14.41
C SER A 17 -6.17 8.20 -13.20
N THR A 18 -7.46 7.99 -13.47
CA THR A 18 -8.43 7.47 -12.50
C THR A 18 -9.04 6.19 -13.05
N THR A 19 -8.90 5.07 -12.34
CA THR A 19 -9.47 3.78 -12.74
C THR A 19 -10.46 3.29 -11.69
N VAL A 20 -11.68 2.98 -12.10
CA VAL A 20 -12.69 2.31 -11.28
C VAL A 20 -13.02 0.95 -11.91
N CYS A 21 -12.76 -0.15 -11.21
CA CYS A 21 -13.00 -1.48 -11.76
C CYS A 21 -13.63 -2.45 -10.77
N ASN A 22 -14.66 -3.21 -11.19
CA ASN A 22 -15.25 -4.22 -10.32
C ASN A 22 -14.31 -5.42 -10.11
N SER A 23 -13.71 -5.99 -11.15
CA SER A 23 -12.88 -7.20 -10.98
C SER A 23 -11.38 -6.90 -10.92
N HIS A 24 -10.72 -6.68 -12.05
CA HIS A 24 -9.26 -6.57 -12.13
C HIS A 24 -8.83 -5.26 -12.79
N SER A 25 -7.98 -4.50 -12.11
CA SER A 25 -7.36 -3.28 -12.62
C SER A 25 -5.84 -3.38 -12.58
N THR A 26 -5.19 -3.09 -13.71
CA THR A 26 -3.76 -2.79 -13.76
C THR A 26 -3.56 -1.36 -14.24
N THR A 27 -2.86 -0.54 -13.45
CA THR A 27 -2.57 0.86 -13.83
C THR A 27 -1.07 1.12 -13.75
N VAL A 28 -0.52 1.67 -14.84
CA VAL A 28 0.86 2.18 -14.90
C VAL A 28 0.80 3.68 -15.19
N CYS A 29 1.33 4.50 -14.29
CA CYS A 29 1.27 5.96 -14.45
C CYS A 29 2.57 6.68 -14.07
N ASN A 30 3.02 7.63 -14.88
CA ASN A 30 4.21 8.43 -14.52
C ASN A 30 3.93 9.45 -13.41
N SER A 31 2.88 10.29 -13.50
CA SER A 31 2.62 11.29 -12.46
C SER A 31 1.64 10.83 -11.38
N HIS A 32 0.33 10.81 -11.65
CA HIS A 32 -0.68 10.59 -10.62
C HIS A 32 -1.66 9.49 -11.03
N SER A 33 -1.88 8.53 -10.15
CA SER A 33 -2.86 7.47 -10.34
C SER A 33 -3.77 7.33 -9.12
N THR A 34 -5.07 7.33 -9.38
CA THR A 34 -6.08 6.91 -8.42
C THR A 34 -6.76 5.64 -8.92
N VAL A 35 -6.77 4.58 -8.10
CA VAL A 35 -7.44 3.32 -8.44
C VAL A 35 -8.44 2.94 -7.35
N VAL A 36 -9.67 2.64 -7.76
CA VAL A 36 -10.70 2.04 -6.91
C VAL A 36 -11.08 0.69 -7.51
N CYS A 37 -10.90 -0.40 -6.77
CA CYS A 37 -11.18 -1.73 -7.28
C CYS A 37 -11.85 -2.65 -6.25
N ASN A 38 -12.89 -3.41 -6.63
CA ASN A 38 -13.49 -4.36 -5.69
C ASN A 38 -12.61 -5.60 -5.50
N SER A 39 -12.19 -6.30 -6.56
CA SER A 39 -11.40 -7.53 -6.37
C SER A 39 -9.89 -7.28 -6.33
N HIS A 40 -9.22 -7.07 -7.47
CA HIS A 40 -7.76 -7.04 -7.54
C HIS A 40 -7.24 -5.78 -8.26
N SER A 41 -6.36 -5.05 -7.59
CA SER A 41 -5.66 -3.90 -8.15
C SER A 41 -4.15 -4.12 -8.15
N THR A 42 -3.50 -3.85 -9.28
CA THR A 42 -2.05 -3.66 -9.38
C THR A 42 -1.76 -2.25 -9.89
N THR A 43 -1.02 -1.47 -9.13
CA THR A 43 -0.64 -0.10 -9.51
C THR A 43 0.87 0.08 -9.47
N VAL A 44 1.43 0.58 -10.58
CA VAL A 44 2.83 1.00 -10.68
C VAL A 44 2.84 2.50 -10.97
N CYS A 45 3.43 3.31 -10.10
CA CYS A 45 3.47 4.76 -10.29
C CYS A 45 4.80 5.41 -9.95
N ASN A 46 5.29 6.34 -10.77
CA ASN A 46 6.52 7.05 -10.45
C ASN A 46 6.31 8.11 -9.35
N SER A 47 5.36 9.04 -9.49
CA SER A 47 5.17 10.07 -8.47
C SER A 47 4.17 9.69 -7.38
N HIS A 48 2.86 9.70 -7.65
CA HIS A 48 1.83 9.56 -6.62
C HIS A 48 0.78 8.52 -6.98
N SER A 49 0.57 7.54 -6.10
CA SER A 49 -0.51 6.57 -6.21
C SER A 49 -1.43 6.62 -4.99
N THR A 50 -2.73 6.63 -5.25
CA THR A 50 -3.78 6.35 -4.27
C THR A 50 -4.55 5.13 -4.72
N THR A 51 -4.55 4.06 -3.92
CA THR A 51 -5.30 2.83 -4.21
C THR A 51 -6.28 2.49 -3.10
N VAL A 52 -7.54 2.27 -3.46
CA VAL A 52 -8.59 1.74 -2.58
C VAL A 52 -9.05 0.40 -3.14
N CYS A 53 -8.91 -0.67 -2.37
CA CYS A 53 -9.31 -1.99 -2.83
C CYS A 53 -10.04 -2.83 -1.76
N ASN A 54 -11.11 -3.54 -2.13
CA ASN A 54 -11.78 -4.42 -1.17
C ASN A 54 -10.98 -5.72 -0.93
N SER A 55 -10.59 -6.47 -1.97
CA SER A 55 -9.88 -7.74 -1.75
C SER A 55 -8.35 -7.59 -1.74
N HIS A 56 -7.70 -7.40 -2.89
CA HIS A 56 -6.24 -7.45 -2.97
C HIS A 56 -5.67 -6.25 -3.72
N SER A 57 -4.72 -5.55 -3.07
CA SER A 57 -3.98 -4.45 -3.67
C SER A 57 -2.49 -4.73 -3.67
N THR A 58 -1.85 -4.56 -4.83
CA THR A 58 -0.39 -4.48 -4.96
C THR A 58 -0.02 -3.11 -5.51
N VAL A 59 0.82 -2.36 -4.78
CA VAL A 59 1.28 -1.03 -5.19
C VAL A 59 2.80 -0.96 -5.18
N VAL A 60 3.38 -0.53 -6.30
CA VAL A 60 4.79 -0.18 -6.42
C VAL A 60 4.87 1.31 -6.77
N CYS A 61 5.51 2.11 -5.90
CA CYS A 61 5.60 3.55 -6.13
C CYS A 61 6.99 4.13 -5.81
N ASN A 62 7.52 5.02 -6.66
CA ASN A 62 8.79 5.66 -6.35
C ASN A 62 8.64 6.76 -5.29
N SER A 63 7.73 7.72 -5.44
CA SER A 63 7.63 8.81 -4.46
C SER A 63 6.61 8.54 -3.35
N HIS A 64 5.30 8.59 -3.62
CA HIS A 64 4.28 8.55 -2.57
C HIS A 64 3.17 7.56 -2.90
N SER A 65 2.92 6.62 -1.98
CA SER A 65 1.80 5.69 -2.04
C SER A 65 0.87 5.88 -0.85
N THR A 66 -0.43 5.97 -1.11
CA THR A 66 -1.49 5.78 -0.12
C THR A 66 -2.33 4.58 -0.52
N THR A 67 -2.42 3.58 0.35
CA THR A 67 -3.21 2.38 0.10
C THR A 67 -4.19 2.12 1.22
N VAL A 68 -5.46 1.92 0.87
CA VAL A 68 -6.52 1.47 1.77
C VAL A 68 -7.06 0.14 1.26
N CYS A 69 -6.97 -0.92 2.06
CA CYS A 69 -7.44 -2.24 1.64
C CYS A 69 -8.21 -2.99 2.73
N ASN A 70 -9.32 -3.66 2.38
CA ASN A 70 -10.02 -4.48 3.36
C ASN A 70 -9.30 -5.81 3.62
N SER A 71 -8.97 -6.61 2.61
CA SER A 71 -8.34 -7.91 2.85
C SER A 71 -6.81 -7.87 2.85
N HIS A 72 -6.16 -7.72 1.68
CA HIS A 72 -4.71 -7.87 1.58
C HIS A 72 -4.06 -6.71 0.81
N SER A 73 -3.09 -6.07 1.43
CA SER A 73 -2.29 -5.02 0.81
C SER A 73 -0.81 -5.39 0.79
N THR A 74 -0.18 -5.27 -0.37
CA THR A 74 1.28 -5.28 -0.51
C THR A 74 1.72 -3.95 -1.11
N VAL A 75 2.58 -3.22 -0.40
CA VAL A 75 3.10 -1.92 -0.84
C VAL A 75 4.62 -1.93 -0.82
N VAL A 76 5.22 -1.59 -1.95
CA VAL A 76 6.65 -1.31 -2.09
C VAL A 76 6.80 0.15 -2.48
N CYS A 77 7.52 0.94 -1.67
CA CYS A 77 7.70 2.36 -1.95
C CYS A 77 9.12 2.86 -1.65
N ASN A 78 9.70 3.69 -2.53
CA ASN A 78 11.03 4.24 -2.24
C ASN A 78 10.94 5.38 -1.19
N SER A 79 10.09 6.38 -1.37
CA SER A 79 10.06 7.51 -0.41
C SER A 79 9.03 7.35 0.70
N HIS A 80 7.73 7.47 0.42
CA HIS A 80 6.71 7.53 1.47
C HIS A 80 5.54 6.59 1.19
N SER A 81 5.26 5.69 2.13
CA SER A 81 4.08 4.82 2.11
C SER A 81 3.18 5.09 3.30
N THR A 82 1.89 5.26 3.04
CA THR A 82 0.82 5.16 4.05
C THR A 82 -0.09 4.01 3.69
N THR A 83 -0.22 3.03 4.58
CA THR A 83 -1.08 1.86 4.37
C THR A 83 -2.06 1.70 5.52
N VAL A 84 -3.34 1.57 5.18
CA VAL A 84 -4.42 1.20 6.10
C VAL A 84 -5.04 -0.11 5.62
N CYS A 85 -5.00 -1.14 6.46
CA CYS A 85 -5.54 -2.45 6.07
C CYS A 85 -6.33 -3.14 7.19
N ASN A 86 -7.48 -3.73 6.88
CA ASN A 86 -8.23 -4.48 7.88
C ASN A 86 -7.59 -5.84 8.18
N SER A 87 -7.32 -6.68 7.19
CA SER A 87 -6.76 -8.02 7.47
C SER A 87 -5.24 -8.07 7.43
N HIS A 88 -4.60 -8.03 6.25
CA HIS A 88 -3.15 -8.27 6.13
C HIS A 88 -2.46 -7.18 5.33
N SER A 89 -1.45 -6.55 5.93
CA SER A 89 -0.59 -5.59 5.27
C SER A 89 0.86 -6.06 5.25
N THR A 90 1.49 -5.97 4.08
CA THR A 90 2.95 -6.02 3.94
C THR A 90 3.44 -4.73 3.32
N THR A 91 4.32 -4.02 4.03
CA THR A 91 4.87 -2.74 3.59
C THR A 91 6.40 -2.81 3.57
N VAL A 92 6.99 -2.56 2.41
CA VAL A 92 8.44 -2.38 2.25
C VAL A 92 8.68 -0.94 1.82
N CYS A 93 9.47 -0.18 2.61
CA CYS A 93 9.74 1.22 2.27
C CYS A 93 11.18 1.64 2.58
N ASN A 94 11.84 2.37 1.67
CA ASN A 94 13.20 2.84 1.97
C ASN A 94 13.19 4.01 2.97
N SER A 95 12.43 5.08 2.73
CA SER A 95 12.47 6.24 3.63
C SER A 95 11.42 6.16 4.76
N HIS A 96 10.13 6.32 4.47
CA HIS A 96 9.12 6.50 5.51
C HIS A 96 7.90 5.60 5.28
N SER A 97 7.58 4.77 6.27
CA SER A 97 6.37 3.95 6.28
C SER A 97 5.48 4.33 7.47
N THR A 98 4.20 4.53 7.19
CA THR A 98 3.13 4.52 8.20
C THR A 98 2.16 3.41 7.87
N THR A 99 1.99 2.46 8.78
CA THR A 99 1.07 1.32 8.60
C THR A 99 0.09 1.23 9.76
N VAL A 100 -1.20 1.19 9.45
CA VAL A 100 -2.29 0.92 10.40
C VAL A 100 -2.98 -0.37 9.98
N CYS A 101 -3.02 -1.38 10.84
CA CYS A 101 -3.64 -2.66 10.51
C CYS A 101 -4.44 -3.29 11.65
N ASN A 102 -5.62 -3.84 11.38
CA ASN A 102 -6.38 -4.51 12.45
C ASN A 102 -5.84 -5.91 12.78
N SER A 103 -5.58 -6.76 11.78
CA SER A 103 -5.12 -8.13 12.06
C SER A 103 -3.60 -8.28 12.00
N HIS A 104 -2.98 -8.31 10.83
CA HIS A 104 -1.57 -8.66 10.67
C HIS A 104 -0.81 -7.64 9.83
N SER A 105 0.27 -7.08 10.37
CA SER A 105 1.14 -6.16 9.67
C SER A 105 2.60 -6.60 9.68
N THR A 106 3.19 -6.74 8.49
CA THR A 106 4.64 -6.86 8.34
C THR A 106 5.18 -5.59 7.71
N VAL A 107 6.12 -4.93 8.39
CA VAL A 107 6.77 -3.71 7.90
C VAL A 107 8.27 -3.89 7.87
N VAL A 108 8.88 -3.62 6.71
CA VAL A 108 10.33 -3.51 6.53
C VAL A 108 10.63 -2.09 6.08
N CYS A 109 11.43 -1.35 6.85
CA CYS A 109 11.77 0.02 6.50
C CYS A 109 13.21 0.39 6.80
N ASN A 110 13.92 1.09 5.91
CA ASN A 110 15.31 1.48 6.20
C ASN A 110 15.36 2.68 7.16
N SER A 111 14.69 3.80 6.85
CA SER A 111 14.81 5.01 7.68
C SER A 111 13.80 5.08 8.82
N ARG A 112 12.50 5.24 8.55
CA ARG A 112 11.51 5.48 9.61
C ARG A 112 10.20 4.72 9.40
N SER A 113 9.82 3.93 10.41
CA SER A 113 8.55 3.22 10.44
C SER A 113 7.69 3.66 11.61
N THR A 114 6.40 3.88 11.34
CA THR A 114 5.36 3.99 12.37
C THR A 114 4.30 2.93 12.11
N THR A 115 4.12 2.00 13.05
CA THR A 115 3.18 0.88 12.90
C THR A 115 2.18 0.90 14.05
N VAL A 116 0.89 0.90 13.72
CA VAL A 116 -0.20 0.66 14.67
C VAL A 116 -0.90 -0.61 14.25
N CYS A 117 -0.93 -1.61 15.15
CA CYS A 117 -1.63 -2.86 14.85
C CYS A 117 -2.40 -3.39 16.05
N ASN A 118 -3.62 -3.90 15.87
CA ASN A 118 -4.36 -4.44 17.01
C ASN A 118 -3.89 -5.86 17.37
N SER A 119 -3.73 -6.76 16.39
CA SER A 119 -3.48 -8.17 16.69
C SER A 119 -1.99 -8.54 16.64
N HIS A 120 -1.38 -8.55 15.45
CA HIS A 120 0.01 -8.99 15.29
C HIS A 120 0.77 -8.06 14.34
N SER A 121 1.96 -7.65 14.77
CA SER A 121 2.88 -6.96 13.87
C SER A 121 4.31 -7.40 14.06
N THR A 122 4.97 -7.60 12.92
CA THR A 122 6.42 -7.69 12.79
C THR A 122 6.91 -6.39 12.15
N THR A 123 7.84 -5.70 12.79
CA THR A 123 8.51 -4.54 12.21
C THR A 123 10.02 -4.72 12.25
N VAL A 124 10.67 -4.61 11.09
CA VAL A 124 12.12 -4.55 10.91
C VAL A 124 12.45 -3.14 10.44
N CYS A 125 13.28 -2.42 11.19
CA CYS A 125 13.68 -1.08 10.78
C CYS A 125 15.10 -0.73 11.20
N ASN A 126 15.88 -0.19 10.25
CA ASN A 126 17.32 0.01 10.45
C ASN A 126 17.62 1.27 11.28
N SER A 127 16.75 2.29 11.25
CA SER A 127 16.99 3.54 11.99
C SER A 127 15.95 3.77 13.09
N HIS A 128 14.74 4.22 12.75
CA HIS A 128 13.74 4.64 13.74
C HIS A 128 12.41 3.93 13.54
N SER A 129 12.01 3.13 14.53
CA SER A 129 10.70 2.48 14.55
C SER A 129 9.88 2.89 15.76
N THR A 130 8.59 3.13 15.55
CA THR A 130 7.59 3.24 16.60
C THR A 130 6.48 2.24 16.31
N THR A 131 6.26 1.29 17.22
CA THR A 131 5.19 0.29 17.10
C THR A 131 4.25 0.37 18.30
N ALA A 132 2.96 0.59 18.04
CA ALA A 132 1.90 0.55 19.05
C ALA A 132 0.96 -0.62 18.78
N MET A 133 0.69 -1.45 19.79
CA MET A 133 -0.17 -2.61 19.64
C MET A 133 -0.89 -3.06 20.91
N THR A 134 -2.07 -3.66 20.74
CA THR A 134 -2.90 -4.18 21.83
C THR A 134 -2.65 -5.65 22.19
N SER A 135 -2.05 -6.45 21.30
CA SER A 135 -1.82 -7.89 21.57
C SER A 135 -0.34 -8.32 21.44
N PHE A 136 0.18 -8.64 20.25
CA PHE A 136 1.53 -9.25 20.11
C PHE A 136 2.46 -8.49 19.15
N SER A 137 3.60 -8.02 19.67
CA SER A 137 4.60 -7.28 18.89
C SER A 137 5.94 -8.01 18.81
N SER A 138 6.48 -8.16 17.60
CA SER A 138 7.88 -8.49 17.36
C SER A 138 8.58 -7.29 16.69
N LEU A 139 9.48 -6.64 17.45
CA LEU A 139 10.39 -5.65 16.92
C LEU A 139 11.78 -6.28 16.82
N LEU A 140 12.28 -6.41 15.59
CA LEU A 140 13.61 -6.98 15.35
C LEU A 140 14.57 -5.83 15.05
N PRO A 141 15.61 -5.60 15.88
CA PRO A 141 16.76 -4.84 15.43
C PRO A 141 17.45 -5.60 14.30
N GLU A 142 18.08 -4.88 13.37
CA GLU A 142 19.06 -5.48 12.45
C GLU A 142 20.34 -5.87 13.20
#